data_AF-A0A537Z5H7-F1
#
_entry.id   AF-A0A537Z5H7-F1
#
_cell.length_a   1.000
_cell.length_b   1.000
_cell.length_c   1.000
_cell.angle_alpha   90.00
_cell.angle_beta   90.00
_cell.angle_gamma   90.00
#
_symmetry.space_group_name_H-M   'P 1'
#
loop_
_entity.id
_entity.type
_entity.pdbx_description
1 polymer ?
#
loop_
_entity_poly.entity_id
_entity_poly.type
_entity_poly.pdbx_seq_one_letter_code
_entity_poly.pdbx_strand_id
1 'polypeptide(L)'
;MSEVERLLQNAFVPVEPPGALTERLERRLTELTDAAMHELADFDPGALRDPRRWARLAAAGLVAGTAGGALILVRARQKHRRREAHGLRALQNGLREVSGDMRRRMTR
;
A
#
# COMPACT_ATOMS: atom_id res chain seq x y z
N MET A 1 26.85 -0.80 -24.27
CA MET A 1 26.24 -0.92 -22.94
C MET A 1 27.22 -1.67 -22.07
N SER A 2 27.66 -1.10 -20.96
CA SER A 2 28.77 -1.62 -20.15
C SER A 2 28.32 -2.77 -19.22
N GLU A 3 29.25 -3.63 -18.81
CA GLU A 3 28.99 -4.72 -17.84
C GLU A 3 28.40 -4.18 -16.52
N VAL A 4 28.84 -3.00 -16.10
CA VAL A 4 28.36 -2.28 -14.91
C VAL A 4 26.90 -1.86 -15.06
N GLU A 5 26.51 -1.32 -16.21
CA GLU A 5 25.11 -1.00 -16.51
C GLU A 5 24.22 -2.23 -16.42
N ARG A 6 24.69 -3.38 -16.94
CA ARG A 6 23.95 -4.63 -16.89
C ARG A 6 23.77 -5.14 -15.46
N LEU A 7 24.80 -5.00 -14.62
CA LEU A 7 24.75 -5.38 -13.21
C LEU A 7 23.77 -4.49 -12.43
N LEU A 8 23.80 -3.17 -12.65
CA LEU A 8 22.88 -2.22 -12.02
C LEU A 8 21.43 -2.46 -12.48
N GLN A 9 21.20 -2.70 -13.77
CA GLN A 9 19.87 -3.01 -14.30
C GLN A 9 19.26 -4.25 -13.61
N ASN A 10 20.08 -5.28 -13.40
CA ASN A 10 19.66 -6.50 -12.70
C ASN A 10 19.46 -6.26 -11.20
N ALA A 11 20.24 -5.38 -10.57
CA ALA A 11 20.08 -5.01 -9.17
C ALA A 11 18.80 -4.19 -8.91
N PHE A 12 18.30 -3.49 -9.94
CA PHE A 12 17.04 -2.73 -9.88
C PHE A 12 15.80 -3.52 -10.34
N VAL A 13 15.91 -4.84 -10.55
CA VAL A 13 14.73 -5.66 -10.82
C VAL A 13 13.75 -5.49 -9.65
N PRO A 14 12.48 -5.14 -9.90
CA PRO A 14 11.50 -4.91 -8.86
C PRO A 14 11.43 -6.10 -7.92
N VAL A 15 11.86 -5.91 -6.67
CA VAL A 15 11.75 -6.94 -5.64
C VAL A 15 10.29 -7.04 -5.23
N GLU A 16 9.70 -8.21 -5.41
CA GLU A 16 8.33 -8.45 -4.99
C GLU A 16 8.28 -8.42 -3.45
N PRO A 17 7.55 -7.47 -2.84
CA PRO A 17 7.54 -7.33 -1.39
C PRO A 17 6.91 -8.56 -0.74
N PRO A 18 7.35 -8.97 0.47
CA PRO A 18 6.80 -10.15 1.12
C PRO A 18 5.31 -9.96 1.42
N GLY A 19 4.51 -11.03 1.27
CA GLY A 19 3.05 -10.95 1.34
C GLY A 19 2.49 -10.30 2.62
N ALA A 20 3.15 -10.53 3.75
CA ALA A 20 2.78 -9.96 5.05
C ALA A 20 3.32 -8.53 5.31
N LEU A 21 4.06 -7.93 4.39
CA LEU A 21 4.60 -6.57 4.55
C LEU A 21 3.47 -5.55 4.62
N THR A 22 2.53 -5.65 3.69
CA THR A 22 1.37 -4.74 3.60
C THR A 22 0.52 -4.79 4.87
N GLU A 23 0.21 -5.99 5.36
CA GLU A 23 -0.57 -6.17 6.59
C GLU A 23 0.17 -5.63 7.84
N ARG A 24 1.49 -5.83 7.92
CA ARG A 24 2.30 -5.22 8.99
C ARG A 24 2.31 -3.70 8.91
N LEU A 25 2.44 -3.14 7.71
CA LEU A 25 2.44 -1.68 7.49
C LEU A 25 1.08 -1.09 7.85
N GLU A 26 -0.02 -1.70 7.39
CA GLU A 26 -1.37 -1.28 7.71
C GLU A 26 -1.58 -1.25 9.23
N ARG A 27 -1.23 -2.35 9.92
CA ARG A 27 -1.32 -2.42 11.39
C ARG A 27 -0.51 -1.32 12.09
N ARG A 28 0.75 -1.11 11.70
CA ARG A 28 1.61 -0.07 12.31
C ARG A 28 1.09 1.34 12.07
N LEU A 29 0.59 1.62 10.88
CA LEU A 29 0.04 2.92 10.53
C LEU A 29 -1.27 3.19 11.27
N THR A 30 -2.12 2.17 11.45
CA THR A 30 -3.31 2.25 12.31
C THR A 30 -2.92 2.53 13.76
N GLU A 31 -1.99 1.77 14.33
CA GLU A 31 -1.47 2.00 15.69
C GLU A 31 -0.98 3.44 15.88
N LEU A 32 -0.20 3.96 14.92
CA LEU A 32 0.34 5.32 14.98
C LEU A 32 -0.77 6.39 14.85
N THR A 33 -1.76 6.14 13.99
CA THR A 33 -2.89 7.06 13.78
C THR A 33 -3.76 7.13 15.02
N ASP A 34 -4.07 6.00 15.65
CA ASP A 34 -4.88 5.94 16.86
C ASP A 34 -4.18 6.66 18.02
N ALA A 35 -2.86 6.45 18.19
CA ALA A 35 -2.07 7.15 19.20
C ALA A 35 -2.07 8.67 18.98
N ALA A 36 -1.91 9.13 17.73
CA ALA A 36 -1.94 10.54 17.40
C ALA A 36 -3.34 11.16 17.61
N MET A 37 -4.41 10.42 17.28
CA MET A 37 -5.78 10.87 17.52
C MET A 37 -6.10 10.97 19.01
N HIS A 38 -5.60 10.05 19.83
CA HIS A 38 -5.76 10.12 21.28
C HIS A 38 -5.11 11.38 21.86
N GLU A 39 -3.87 11.70 21.45
CA GLU A 39 -3.18 12.92 21.84
C GLU A 39 -3.89 14.21 21.37
N LEU A 40 -4.53 14.18 20.20
CA LEU A 40 -5.35 15.27 19.69
C LEU A 40 -6.66 15.43 20.47
N ALA A 41 -7.31 14.33 20.85
CA ALA A 41 -8.55 14.34 21.60
C ALA A 41 -8.37 14.87 23.03
N ASP A 42 -7.24 14.55 23.66
CA ASP A 42 -6.86 15.07 24.99
C ASP A 42 -6.30 16.51 24.94
N PHE A 43 -6.27 17.14 23.77
CA PHE A 43 -5.86 18.52 23.65
C PHE A 43 -6.94 19.48 24.16
N ASP A 44 -6.60 20.24 25.20
CA ASP A 44 -7.43 21.31 25.75
C ASP A 44 -7.56 22.50 24.77
N PRO A 45 -8.77 22.85 24.30
CA PRO A 45 -8.99 23.98 23.39
C PRO A 45 -8.62 25.35 23.99
N GLY A 46 -8.53 25.49 25.32
CA GLY A 46 -8.03 26.69 25.99
C GLY A 46 -6.52 26.93 25.76
N ALA A 47 -5.79 25.89 25.35
CA ALA A 47 -4.36 25.94 25.01
C ALA A 47 -4.05 26.76 23.76
N LEU A 48 -5.04 27.04 22.91
CA LEU A 48 -4.86 27.87 21.71
C LEU A 48 -4.39 29.28 22.05
N ARG A 49 -4.59 29.71 23.30
CA ARG A 49 -4.20 31.02 23.83
C ARG A 49 -2.71 31.15 24.13
N ASP A 50 -1.98 30.02 24.24
CA ASP A 50 -0.53 30.02 24.48
C ASP A 50 0.23 29.42 23.28
N PRO A 51 0.98 30.24 22.50
CA PRO A 51 1.67 29.79 21.29
C PRO A 51 2.75 28.74 21.55
N ARG A 52 3.24 28.61 22.78
CA ARG A 52 4.24 27.57 23.13
C ARG A 52 3.64 26.17 23.14
N ARG A 53 2.33 26.05 23.36
CA ARG A 53 1.60 24.78 23.31
C ARG A 53 1.27 24.36 21.87
N TRP A 54 1.42 25.25 20.88
CA TRP A 54 1.15 24.95 19.47
C TRP A 54 2.14 23.95 18.89
N ALA A 55 3.38 23.88 19.38
CA ALA A 55 4.36 22.91 18.91
C ALA A 55 3.90 21.46 19.12
N ARG A 56 3.26 21.16 20.26
CA ARG A 56 2.70 19.83 20.55
C ARG A 56 1.55 19.50 19.61
N LEU A 57 0.70 20.49 19.32
CA LEU A 57 -0.44 20.32 18.40
C LEU A 57 0.02 20.14 16.95
N ALA A 58 0.99 20.94 16.50
CA ALA A 58 1.57 20.85 15.17
C ALA A 58 2.26 19.49 14.96
N ALA A 59 2.99 18.99 15.97
CA ALA A 59 3.59 17.66 15.93
C ALA A 59 2.51 16.56 15.81
N ALA A 60 1.46 16.61 16.62
CA ALA A 60 0.38 15.63 16.58
C ALA A 60 -0.38 15.66 15.23
N GLY A 61 -0.69 16.86 14.72
CA GLY A 61 -1.35 17.04 13.43
C GLY A 61 -0.49 16.56 12.25
N LEU A 62 0.82 16.81 12.28
CA LEU A 62 1.76 16.32 11.27
C LEU A 62 1.82 14.79 11.26
N VAL A 63 1.92 14.17 12.44
CA VAL A 63 1.95 12.70 12.58
C VAL A 63 0.64 12.09 12.10
N ALA A 64 -0.51 12.64 12.51
CA ALA A 64 -1.82 12.15 12.07
C ALA A 64 -2.00 12.29 10.55
N GLY A 65 -1.64 13.44 9.98
CA GLY A 65 -1.77 13.69 8.54
C GLY A 65 -0.88 12.80 7.68
N THR A 66 0.37 12.60 8.09
CA THR A 66 1.33 11.75 7.37
C THR A 66 0.98 10.26 7.48
N ALA A 67 0.61 9.79 8.67
CA ALA A 67 0.22 8.40 8.88
C ALA A 67 -1.09 8.05 8.15
N GLY A 68 -2.10 8.92 8.25
CA GLY A 68 -3.37 8.76 7.55
C GLY A 68 -3.21 8.78 6.03
N GLY A 69 -2.41 9.72 5.50
CA GLY A 69 -2.08 9.77 4.07
C GLY A 69 -1.35 8.51 3.58
N ALA A 70 -0.38 8.02 4.36
CA ALA A 70 0.34 6.78 4.05
C ALA A 70 -0.59 5.56 4.07
N LEU A 71 -1.53 5.49 5.02
CA LEU A 71 -2.50 4.39 5.12
C LEU A 71 -3.41 4.33 3.89
N ILE A 72 -3.90 5.48 3.42
CA ILE A 72 -4.71 5.58 2.20
C ILE A 72 -3.92 5.07 0.98
N LEU A 73 -2.65 5.47 0.85
CA LEU A 73 -1.77 5.00 -0.23
C LEU A 73 -1.54 3.49 -0.19
N VAL A 74 -1.25 2.93 0.99
CA VAL A 74 -1.08 1.48 1.18
C VAL A 74 -2.34 0.72 0.78
N ARG A 75 -3.51 1.19 1.22
CA ARG A 75 -4.80 0.56 0.92
C ARG A 75 -5.17 0.67 -0.56
N ALA A 76 -4.88 1.80 -1.20
CA ALA A 76 -5.05 1.98 -2.65
C ALA A 76 -4.16 1.00 -3.43
N ARG A 77 -2.89 0.86 -3.04
CA ARG A 77 -1.94 -0.06 -3.68
C ARG A 77 -2.34 -1.52 -3.50
N GLN A 78 -2.81 -1.91 -2.31
CA GLN A 78 -3.29 -3.27 -2.05
C GLN A 78 -4.54 -3.59 -2.89
N LYS A 79 -5.47 -2.64 -3.03
CA LYS A 79 -6.65 -2.79 -3.88
C LYS A 79 -6.27 -2.96 -5.36
N HIS A 80 -5.25 -2.25 -5.83
CA HIS A 80 -4.73 -2.40 -7.20
C HIS A 80 -4.16 -3.81 -7.44
N ARG A 81 -3.26 -4.27 -6.56
CA ARG A 81 -2.66 -5.61 -6.63
C ARG A 81 -3.71 -6.73 -6.62
N ARG A 82 -4.75 -6.61 -5.78
CA ARG A 82 -5.86 -7.60 -5.75
C ARG A 82 -6.65 -7.62 -7.06
N ARG A 83 -6.84 -6.48 -7.72
CA ARG A 83 -7.52 -6.39 -9.02
C ARG A 83 -6.68 -6.98 -10.15
N GLU A 84 -5.38 -6.70 -10.18
CA GLU A 84 -4.46 -7.29 -11.16
C GLU A 84 -4.42 -8.82 -11.03
N ALA A 85 -4.33 -9.34 -9.81
CA ALA A 85 -4.36 -10.79 -9.57
C ALA A 85 -5.67 -11.45 -10.04
N HIS A 86 -6.82 -10.77 -9.87
CA HIS A 86 -8.10 -11.25 -10.37
C HIS A 86 -8.20 -11.17 -11.91
N GLY A 87 -7.71 -10.10 -12.53
CA GLY A 87 -7.69 -9.94 -13.98
C GLY A 87 -6.82 -10.97 -14.68
N LEU A 88 -5.63 -11.26 -14.12
CA LEU A 88 -4.74 -12.32 -14.62
C LEU A 88 -5.39 -13.71 -14.52
N ARG A 89 -6.10 -14.00 -13.43
CA ARG A 89 -6.85 -15.27 -13.27
C ARG A 89 -8.02 -15.37 -14.26
N ALA A 90 -8.73 -14.27 -14.51
CA ALA A 90 -9.81 -14.23 -15.49
C ALA A 90 -9.30 -14.47 -16.93
N LEU A 91 -8.18 -13.86 -17.29
CA LEU A 91 -7.51 -14.09 -18.57
C LEU A 91 -7.04 -15.55 -18.72
N GLN A 92 -6.43 -16.11 -17.67
CA GLN A 92 -5.96 -17.48 -17.67
C GLN A 92 -7.11 -18.48 -17.83
N ASN A 93 -8.26 -18.22 -17.20
CA ASN A 93 -9.45 -19.04 -17.34
C ASN A 93 -10.03 -18.94 -18.76
N GLY A 94 -10.11 -17.74 -19.33
CA GLY A 94 -10.59 -17.55 -20.71
C GLY A 94 -9.69 -18.22 -21.75
N LEU A 95 -8.36 -18.14 -21.60
CA LEU A 95 -7.42 -18.86 -22.47
C LEU A 95 -7.58 -20.38 -22.36
N ARG A 96 -7.82 -20.89 -21.14
CA ARG A 96 -7.99 -22.32 -20.89
C ARG A 96 -9.30 -22.84 -21.50
N GLU A 97 -10.37 -22.06 -21.43
CA GLU A 97 -11.66 -22.35 -22.06
C GLU A 97 -11.54 -22.41 -23.59
N VAL A 98 -10.92 -21.39 -24.21
CA VAL A 98 -10.67 -21.36 -25.67
C VAL A 98 -9.80 -22.54 -26.11
N SER A 99 -8.77 -22.88 -25.34
CA SER A 99 -7.91 -24.03 -25.66
C SER A 99 -8.65 -25.38 -25.54
N GLY A 100 -9.56 -25.50 -24.57
CA GLY A 100 -10.38 -26.70 -24.38
C GLY A 100 -11.37 -26.92 -25.52
N ASP A 101 -11.99 -25.83 -25.99
CA ASP A 101 -12.93 -25.87 -27.12
C ASP A 101 -12.23 -26.16 -28.46
N MET A 102 -11.05 -25.59 -28.68
CA MET A 102 -10.26 -25.87 -29.88
C MET A 102 -9.85 -27.35 -29.93
N ARG A 103 -9.46 -27.92 -28.79
CA ARG A 103 -9.07 -29.33 -28.68
C ARG A 103 -10.25 -30.28 -28.92
N ARG A 104 -11.46 -29.95 -28.43
CA ARG A 104 -12.66 -30.75 -28.69
C ARG A 104 -13.08 -30.75 -30.16
N ARG A 105 -12.84 -29.64 -30.88
CA ARG A 105 -13.16 -29.54 -32.32
C ARG A 105 -12.20 -30.32 -33.21
N MET A 106 -10.95 -30.54 -32.80
CA MET A 106 -9.96 -31.29 -33.60
C MET A 106 -10.05 -32.81 -33.41
N THR A 107 -10.73 -33.28 -32.37
CA THR A 107 -10.92 -34.73 -32.10
C THR A 107 -12.26 -35.26 -32.64
N ARG A 108 -12.95 -34.52 -33.50
CA ARG A 108 -14.26 -34.90 -34.06
C ARG A 108 -14.19 -34.98 -35.58
#